data_AF-A0A833RWN3-F1
#
_entry.id   AF-A0A833RWN3-F1
#
_cell.length_a   1.000
_cell.length_b   1.000
_cell.length_c   1.000
_cell.angle_alpha   90.00
_cell.angle_beta   90.00
_cell.angle_gamma   90.00
#
_symmetry.space_group_name_H-M   'P 1'
#
loop_
_entity.id
_entity.type
_entity.pdbx_description
1 polymer ?
#
loop_
_entity_poly.entity_id
_entity_poly.type
_entity_poly.pdbx_seq_one_letter_code
_entity_poly.pdbx_strand_id
1 'polypeptide(L)'
;MKLREGRTSPVVTDDDYHALKTSRSIGHRFSEGDSIEAESKENPLDTAGILSVMTIWWLHPLLRRGFETPLDESSVWDLPAADRVRPLQEKFDSFYFSATKPKTGRQDYDELPEPPWECVKRTCSVAFGCYLASACLTLLQPFLIRAIIKNIEGESNMFGISTGYVLAILLGLAAFCGATAISVGQFLVTRVSCNARMIVINCAYRKLLRLSAAARRTMDTGEILTFIGVDSDRVSEAYKLGIWCIVSPLMLVTVSIFVGLQMGMTVALAVAITKVVIVLSSLSLAKQIGAYRRQISSIGAKRLKVTNEMLQGVRVVKLYGWEDVANNLIRDIREQEIPCYGSLTICVLQAQCLYF
;
A
#
# COMPACT_ATOMS: atom_id res chain seq x y z
N MET A 1 -1.48 53.61 47.91
CA MET A 1 -0.09 53.38 48.36
C MET A 1 0.28 51.93 48.03
N LYS A 2 1.37 51.76 47.25
CA LYS A 2 1.99 50.51 46.75
C LYS A 2 1.25 49.72 45.65
N LEU A 3 1.54 50.11 44.41
CA LEU A 3 1.38 49.31 43.19
C LEU A 3 2.36 48.12 43.24
N ARG A 4 1.89 46.93 42.90
CA ARG A 4 2.70 45.70 42.80
C ARG A 4 3.16 45.58 41.36
N GLU A 5 4.42 45.93 41.11
CA GLU A 5 5.06 45.83 39.80
C GLU A 5 5.07 44.38 39.31
N GLY A 6 4.66 44.21 38.06
CA GLY A 6 4.66 42.94 37.34
C GLY A 6 6.08 42.45 37.12
N ARG A 7 6.36 41.22 37.57
CA ARG A 7 7.59 40.51 37.26
C ARG A 7 7.45 39.91 35.86
N THR A 8 7.87 40.64 34.83
CA THR A 8 8.03 40.11 33.48
C THR A 8 9.26 39.20 33.46
N SER A 9 9.04 37.90 33.30
CA SER A 9 10.10 36.95 32.98
C SER A 9 10.77 37.36 31.66
N PRO A 10 12.10 37.34 31.55
CA PRO A 10 12.76 37.58 30.27
C PRO A 10 12.39 36.43 29.33
N VAL A 11 11.83 36.78 28.18
CA VAL A 11 11.72 35.85 27.05
C VAL A 11 13.14 35.52 26.65
N VAL A 12 13.57 34.29 26.93
CA VAL A 12 14.82 33.75 26.40
C VAL A 12 14.61 33.61 24.90
N THR A 13 15.06 34.60 24.14
CA THR A 13 15.28 34.45 22.70
C THR A 13 16.48 33.54 22.54
N ASP A 14 16.22 32.30 22.18
CA ASP A 14 17.26 31.35 21.80
C ASP A 14 17.89 31.84 20.47
N ASP A 15 19.11 32.36 20.53
CA ASP A 15 19.84 32.86 19.35
C ASP A 15 20.16 31.74 18.34
N ASP A 16 19.98 30.46 18.73
CA ASP A 16 20.10 29.28 17.86
C ASP A 16 18.76 28.80 17.28
N TYR A 17 17.68 29.58 17.43
CA TYR A 17 16.41 29.27 16.77
C TYR A 17 16.50 29.50 15.25
N HIS A 18 16.95 28.48 14.53
CA HIS A 18 16.67 28.38 13.10
C HIS A 18 15.17 28.19 12.91
N ALA A 19 14.46 29.28 12.60
CA ALA A 19 13.08 29.18 12.11
C ALA A 19 13.06 28.15 10.98
N LEU A 20 12.28 27.08 11.16
CA LEU A 20 12.02 26.10 10.12
C LEU A 20 11.56 26.87 8.88
N LYS A 21 12.44 26.96 7.87
CA LYS A 21 12.09 27.47 6.55
C LYS A 21 11.13 26.43 5.95
N THR A 22 9.85 26.54 6.27
CA THR A 22 8.80 25.94 5.46
C THR A 22 8.96 26.48 4.05
N SER A 23 8.78 25.61 3.06
CA SER A 23 8.87 25.99 1.65
C SER A 23 8.04 27.25 1.43
N ARG A 24 8.71 28.38 1.19
CA ARG A 24 8.04 29.57 0.66
C ARG A 24 7.58 29.12 -0.71
N SER A 25 6.30 28.73 -0.80
CA SER A 25 5.56 28.80 -2.05
C SER A 25 5.91 30.14 -2.67
N ILE A 26 6.61 30.09 -3.80
CA ILE A 26 6.99 31.25 -4.58
C ILE A 26 5.76 32.13 -4.69
N GLY A 27 5.84 33.33 -4.13
CA GLY A 27 4.86 34.38 -4.30
C GLY A 27 4.92 34.89 -5.73
N HIS A 28 4.51 34.06 -6.69
CA HIS A 28 4.08 34.54 -7.98
C HIS A 28 2.74 35.23 -7.73
N ARG A 29 2.73 36.56 -7.82
CA ARG A 29 1.48 37.28 -8.06
C ARG A 29 0.88 36.65 -9.32
N PHE A 30 -0.24 35.95 -9.17
CA PHE A 30 -1.06 35.53 -10.29
C PHE A 30 -1.51 36.81 -11.00
N SER A 31 -0.88 37.12 -12.13
CA SER A 31 -1.47 38.02 -13.10
C SER A 31 -2.65 37.28 -13.71
N GLU A 32 -3.86 37.81 -13.56
CA GLU A 32 -5.06 37.33 -14.25
C GLU A 32 -4.81 37.42 -15.77
N GLY A 33 -4.30 36.35 -16.37
CA GLY A 33 -3.96 36.34 -17.80
C GLY A 33 -3.08 35.18 -18.24
N ASP A 34 -2.28 34.58 -17.36
CA ASP A 34 -1.48 33.41 -17.73
C ASP A 34 -2.34 32.15 -17.61
N SER A 35 -2.95 31.74 -18.72
CA SER A 35 -3.36 30.34 -18.87
C SER A 35 -2.11 29.47 -18.67
N ILE A 36 -2.05 28.78 -17.53
CA ILE A 36 -1.06 27.73 -17.28
C ILE A 36 -1.41 26.60 -18.25
N GLU A 37 -0.96 26.71 -19.49
CA GLU A 37 -0.71 25.53 -20.31
C GLU A 37 0.45 24.81 -19.62
N ALA A 38 0.12 23.93 -18.68
CA ALA A 38 1.09 23.04 -18.09
C ALA A 38 1.67 22.22 -19.24
N GLU A 39 2.91 22.54 -19.63
CA GLU A 39 3.64 21.82 -20.65
C GLU A 39 3.68 20.35 -20.24
N SER A 40 2.98 19.50 -21.01
CA SER A 40 2.81 18.09 -20.67
C SER A 40 4.19 17.41 -20.68
N LYS A 41 4.57 16.83 -19.55
CA LYS A 41 5.84 16.14 -19.38
C LYS A 41 5.62 14.67 -19.60
N GLU A 42 5.96 14.19 -20.79
CA GLU A 42 5.85 12.78 -21.14
C GLU A 42 6.53 11.88 -20.11
N ASN A 43 5.87 10.77 -19.78
CA ASN A 43 6.40 9.85 -18.80
C ASN A 43 7.49 8.99 -19.43
N PRO A 44 8.69 8.91 -18.85
CA PRO A 44 9.77 8.07 -19.38
C PRO A 44 9.36 6.59 -19.46
N LEU A 45 8.39 6.13 -18.67
CA LEU A 45 7.85 4.77 -18.74
C LEU A 45 7.22 4.44 -20.11
N ASP A 46 6.63 5.41 -20.81
CA ASP A 46 6.02 5.20 -22.13
C ASP A 46 7.08 4.97 -23.22
N THR A 47 8.27 5.56 -23.06
CA THR A 47 9.42 5.42 -23.98
C THR A 47 10.47 4.40 -23.54
N ALA A 48 10.38 3.89 -22.31
CA ALA A 48 11.42 3.05 -21.72
C ALA A 48 11.49 1.66 -22.38
N GLY A 49 12.71 1.21 -22.67
CA GLY A 49 12.95 -0.17 -23.10
C GLY A 49 12.64 -1.18 -22.00
N ILE A 50 12.36 -2.44 -22.38
CA ILE A 50 11.95 -3.51 -21.45
C ILE A 50 12.93 -3.68 -20.29
N LEU A 51 14.25 -3.64 -20.54
CA LEU A 51 15.26 -3.76 -19.49
C LEU A 51 15.18 -2.61 -18.47
N SER A 52 14.96 -1.38 -18.94
CA SER A 52 14.79 -0.21 -18.07
C SER A 52 13.53 -0.32 -17.22
N VAL A 53 12.45 -0.87 -17.78
CA VAL A 53 11.22 -1.15 -17.03
C VAL A 53 11.46 -2.24 -15.99
N MET A 54 12.15 -3.34 -16.34
CA MET A 54 12.40 -4.47 -15.44
C MET A 54 13.29 -4.08 -14.25
N THR A 55 14.28 -3.21 -14.46
CA THR A 55 15.19 -2.73 -13.40
C THR A 55 14.71 -1.43 -12.75
N ILE A 56 13.56 -0.88 -13.15
CA ILE A 56 13.03 0.42 -12.70
C ILE A 56 14.03 1.57 -12.94
N TRP A 57 14.95 1.41 -13.90
CA TRP A 57 16.01 2.37 -14.16
C TRP A 57 15.47 3.71 -14.69
N TRP A 58 14.31 3.70 -15.37
CA TRP A 58 13.65 4.91 -15.86
C TRP A 58 13.32 5.93 -14.75
N LEU A 59 13.23 5.49 -13.48
CA LEU A 59 12.98 6.36 -12.33
C LEU A 59 14.25 7.10 -11.86
N HIS A 60 15.44 6.64 -12.26
CA HIS A 60 16.73 7.15 -11.79
C HIS A 60 16.90 8.69 -11.92
N PRO A 61 16.50 9.35 -13.02
CA PRO A 61 16.61 10.80 -13.14
C PRO A 61 15.83 11.57 -12.05
N LEU A 62 14.65 11.07 -11.66
CA LEU A 62 13.83 11.67 -10.61
C LEU A 62 14.45 11.47 -9.24
N LEU A 63 14.99 10.27 -8.96
CA LEU A 63 15.69 9.99 -7.71
C LEU A 63 16.92 10.87 -7.54
N ARG A 64 17.72 11.02 -8.61
CA ARG A 64 18.87 11.90 -8.60
C ARG A 64 18.46 13.36 -8.33
N ARG A 65 17.43 13.85 -9.02
CA ARG A 65 16.92 15.20 -8.81
C ARG A 65 16.40 15.42 -7.40
N GLY A 66 15.71 14.43 -6.82
CA GLY A 66 15.22 14.48 -5.44
C GLY A 66 16.32 14.42 -4.37
N PHE A 67 17.48 13.85 -4.70
CA PHE A 67 18.67 13.92 -3.86
C PHE A 67 19.34 15.30 -3.91
N GLU A 68 19.40 15.90 -5.10
CA GLU A 68 20.04 17.21 -5.30
C GLU A 68 19.16 18.39 -4.86
N THR A 69 17.84 18.28 -5.05
CA THR A 69 16.86 19.35 -4.81
C THR A 69 15.53 18.80 -4.29
N PRO A 70 14.83 19.50 -3.36
CA PRO A 70 13.47 19.14 -2.99
C PRO A 70 12.56 19.07 -4.23
N LEU A 71 11.74 18.01 -4.31
CA LEU A 71 10.82 17.81 -5.43
C LEU A 71 9.58 18.69 -5.28
N ASP A 72 9.21 19.35 -6.37
CA ASP A 72 7.97 20.13 -6.50
C ASP A 72 7.00 19.39 -7.44
N GLU A 73 5.72 19.76 -7.42
CA GLU A 73 4.71 19.18 -8.33
C GLU A 73 5.09 19.32 -9.81
N SER A 74 5.77 20.42 -10.16
CA SER A 74 6.26 20.66 -11.52
C SER A 74 7.48 19.81 -11.89
N SER A 75 8.17 19.16 -10.95
CA SER A 75 9.35 18.35 -11.26
C SER A 75 9.03 16.89 -11.61
N VAL A 76 7.77 16.48 -11.44
CA VAL A 76 7.27 15.13 -11.71
C VAL A 76 6.69 15.04 -13.12
N TRP A 77 6.75 13.85 -13.71
CA TRP A 77 6.14 13.57 -15.02
C TRP A 77 4.63 13.37 -14.93
N ASP A 78 3.96 13.54 -16.06
CA ASP A 78 2.56 13.17 -16.19
C ASP A 78 2.38 11.65 -16.05
N LEU A 79 1.15 11.22 -15.80
CA LEU A 79 0.81 9.81 -15.77
C LEU A 79 1.04 9.15 -17.15
N PRO A 80 1.57 7.90 -17.19
CA PRO A 80 1.72 7.13 -18.42
C PRO A 80 0.40 7.08 -19.19
N ALA A 81 0.44 7.15 -20.51
CA ALA A 81 -0.76 7.29 -21.35
C ALA A 81 -1.81 6.21 -21.06
N ALA A 82 -1.37 4.97 -20.80
CA ALA A 82 -2.24 3.83 -20.50
C ALA A 82 -2.90 3.87 -19.11
N ASP A 83 -2.30 4.57 -18.14
CA ASP A 83 -2.79 4.65 -16.76
C ASP A 83 -3.66 5.90 -16.52
N ARG A 84 -3.81 6.76 -17.54
CA ARG A 84 -4.70 7.94 -17.47
C ARG A 84 -6.15 7.51 -17.26
N VAL A 85 -6.92 8.37 -16.59
CA VAL A 85 -8.32 8.12 -16.22
C VAL A 85 -9.22 7.79 -17.42
N ARG A 86 -9.02 8.46 -18.58
CA ARG A 86 -9.86 8.26 -19.77
C ARG A 86 -9.74 6.84 -20.35
N PRO A 87 -8.55 6.34 -20.79
CA PRO A 87 -8.41 4.97 -21.27
C PRO A 87 -8.85 3.91 -20.26
N LEU A 88 -8.53 4.14 -18.98
CA LEU A 88 -8.86 3.20 -17.92
C LEU A 88 -10.38 3.09 -17.71
N GLN A 89 -11.08 4.22 -17.76
CA GLN A 89 -12.54 4.27 -17.66
C GLN A 89 -13.21 3.71 -18.92
N GLU A 90 -12.70 3.98 -20.12
CA GLU A 90 -13.24 3.41 -21.36
C GLU A 90 -13.17 1.88 -21.35
N LYS A 91 -12.05 1.33 -20.87
CA LYS A 91 -11.89 -0.10 -20.66
C LYS A 91 -12.93 -0.63 -19.67
N PHE A 92 -13.09 0.03 -18.52
CA PHE A 92 -14.10 -0.34 -17.53
C PHE A 92 -15.52 -0.28 -18.07
N ASP A 93 -15.88 0.82 -18.74
CA ASP A 93 -17.20 1.04 -19.33
C ASP A 93 -17.50 -0.06 -20.36
N SER A 94 -16.53 -0.48 -21.18
CA SER A 94 -16.71 -1.56 -22.16
C SER A 94 -17.13 -2.88 -21.50
N PHE A 95 -16.50 -3.26 -20.38
CA PHE A 95 -16.84 -4.46 -19.63
C PHE A 95 -18.15 -4.29 -18.87
N TYR A 96 -18.33 -3.17 -18.17
CA TYR A 96 -19.53 -2.87 -17.40
C TYR A 96 -20.79 -2.86 -18.27
N PHE A 97 -20.76 -2.19 -19.42
CA PHE A 97 -21.88 -2.15 -20.37
C PHE A 97 -22.10 -3.49 -21.07
N SER A 98 -21.05 -4.25 -21.35
CA SER A 98 -21.21 -5.61 -21.90
C SER A 98 -21.89 -6.57 -20.91
N ALA A 99 -21.61 -6.42 -19.61
CA ALA A 99 -22.19 -7.21 -18.52
C ALA A 99 -23.62 -6.78 -18.15
N THR A 100 -23.94 -5.49 -18.29
CA THR A 100 -25.28 -4.93 -18.01
C THR A 100 -26.25 -5.03 -19.20
N LYS A 101 -25.86 -5.53 -20.38
CA LYS A 101 -26.84 -5.81 -21.44
C LYS A 101 -27.80 -6.93 -21.01
N PRO A 102 -29.13 -6.73 -21.05
CA PRO A 102 -30.08 -7.73 -20.60
C PRO A 102 -30.01 -8.96 -21.52
N LYS A 103 -29.53 -10.08 -20.98
CA LYS A 103 -29.72 -11.40 -21.58
C LYS A 103 -31.14 -11.86 -21.25
N THR A 104 -32.12 -11.51 -22.08
CA THR A 104 -33.50 -12.05 -22.07
C THR A 104 -34.09 -12.32 -20.68
N GLY A 105 -34.57 -11.27 -19.99
CA GLY A 105 -35.28 -11.42 -18.70
C GLY A 105 -34.93 -10.35 -17.67
N ARG A 106 -35.66 -10.36 -16.55
CA ARG A 106 -35.46 -9.45 -15.41
C ARG A 106 -34.05 -9.67 -14.86
N GLN A 107 -33.22 -8.64 -14.99
CA GLN A 107 -31.78 -8.73 -14.75
C GLN A 107 -31.52 -8.63 -13.23
N ASP A 108 -30.96 -9.70 -12.67
CA ASP A 108 -30.54 -9.72 -11.27
C ASP A 108 -29.16 -9.08 -11.15
N TYR A 109 -29.01 -8.09 -10.28
CA TYR A 109 -27.76 -7.32 -10.14
C TYR A 109 -26.66 -8.13 -9.43
N ASP A 110 -27.03 -9.22 -8.76
CA ASP A 110 -26.13 -10.11 -8.03
C ASP A 110 -25.29 -11.02 -8.96
N GLU A 111 -25.67 -11.17 -10.23
CA GLU A 111 -24.97 -12.03 -11.21
C GLU A 111 -24.00 -11.27 -12.15
N LEU A 112 -23.77 -9.97 -11.93
CA LEU A 112 -22.90 -9.22 -12.82
C LEU A 112 -21.43 -9.67 -12.65
N PRO A 113 -20.76 -10.16 -13.70
CA PRO A 113 -19.34 -10.52 -13.62
C PRO A 113 -18.54 -9.27 -13.22
N GLU A 114 -17.77 -9.38 -12.12
CA GLU A 114 -17.06 -8.28 -11.47
C GLU A 114 -16.30 -7.39 -12.47
N PRO A 115 -16.87 -6.25 -12.90
CA PRO A 115 -16.31 -5.44 -13.98
C PRO A 115 -14.89 -4.91 -13.69
N PRO A 116 -14.52 -4.58 -12.44
CA PRO A 116 -13.16 -4.18 -12.10
C PRO A 116 -12.10 -5.27 -12.34
N TRP A 117 -12.43 -6.54 -12.04
CA TRP A 117 -11.48 -7.66 -12.16
C TRP A 117 -11.09 -7.92 -13.61
N GLU A 118 -12.09 -7.92 -14.50
CA GLU A 118 -11.91 -8.11 -15.94
C GLU A 118 -10.97 -7.05 -16.57
N CYS A 119 -11.00 -5.84 -16.04
CA CYS A 119 -10.12 -4.75 -16.50
C CYS A 119 -8.65 -5.00 -16.17
N VAL A 120 -8.37 -5.68 -15.06
CA VAL A 120 -7.01 -5.78 -14.51
C VAL A 120 -6.41 -7.19 -14.60
N LYS A 121 -7.22 -8.22 -14.89
CA LYS A 121 -6.80 -9.63 -14.91
C LYS A 121 -5.59 -9.92 -15.80
N ARG A 122 -5.44 -9.23 -16.94
CA ARG A 122 -4.29 -9.42 -17.84
C ARG A 122 -2.99 -9.02 -17.12
N THR A 123 -2.95 -7.85 -16.50
CA THR A 123 -1.77 -7.38 -15.78
C THR A 123 -1.52 -8.20 -14.51
N CYS A 124 -2.59 -8.58 -13.79
CA CYS A 124 -2.48 -9.52 -12.66
C CYS A 124 -1.91 -10.88 -13.06
N SER A 125 -2.30 -11.42 -14.21
CA SER A 125 -1.79 -12.71 -14.70
C SER A 125 -0.30 -12.66 -15.04
N VAL A 126 0.17 -11.55 -15.63
CA VAL A 126 1.60 -11.33 -15.89
C VAL A 126 2.36 -11.22 -14.58
N ALA A 127 1.83 -10.45 -13.61
CA ALA A 127 2.46 -10.33 -12.29
C ALA A 127 2.51 -11.66 -11.54
N PHE A 128 1.45 -12.48 -11.62
CA PHE A 128 1.42 -13.84 -11.08
C PHE A 128 2.50 -14.71 -11.73
N GLY A 129 2.66 -14.63 -13.06
CA GLY A 129 3.74 -15.31 -13.79
C GLY A 129 5.14 -14.88 -13.31
N CYS A 130 5.35 -13.58 -13.05
CA CYS A 130 6.60 -13.08 -12.49
C CYS A 130 6.88 -13.63 -11.08
N TYR A 131 5.85 -13.71 -10.21
CA TYR A 131 5.99 -14.32 -8.89
C TYR A 131 6.31 -15.81 -8.97
N LEU A 132 5.66 -16.54 -9.89
CA LEU A 132 5.94 -17.96 -10.10
C LEU A 132 7.37 -18.18 -10.62
N ALA A 133 7.82 -17.37 -11.58
CA ALA A 133 9.20 -17.42 -12.07
C ALA A 133 10.21 -17.14 -10.96
N SER A 134 9.96 -16.12 -10.13
CA SER A 134 10.79 -15.80 -8.96
C SER A 134 10.82 -16.95 -7.95
N ALA A 135 9.67 -17.57 -7.68
CA ALA A 135 9.55 -18.72 -6.80
C ALA A 135 10.38 -19.90 -7.31
N CYS A 136 10.26 -20.25 -8.59
CA CYS A 136 11.05 -21.33 -9.20
C CYS A 136 12.56 -21.05 -9.11
N LEU A 137 13.00 -19.82 -9.42
CA LEU A 137 14.40 -19.44 -9.33
C LEU A 137 14.92 -19.46 -7.89
N THR A 138 14.10 -19.05 -6.93
CA THR A 138 14.44 -19.12 -5.50
C THR A 138 14.55 -20.56 -5.02
N LEU A 139 13.62 -21.43 -5.44
CA LEU A 139 13.65 -22.86 -5.11
C LEU A 139 14.82 -23.60 -5.77
N LEU A 140 15.37 -23.09 -6.87
CA LEU A 140 16.55 -23.64 -7.51
C LEU A 140 17.84 -23.36 -6.71
N GLN A 141 17.91 -22.27 -5.94
CA GLN A 141 19.13 -21.85 -5.23
C GLN A 141 19.68 -22.92 -4.26
N PRO A 142 18.87 -23.58 -3.39
CA PRO A 142 19.35 -24.65 -2.53
C PRO A 142 19.97 -25.85 -3.28
N PHE A 143 19.47 -26.18 -4.49
CA PHE A 143 20.04 -27.25 -5.30
C PHE A 143 21.39 -26.87 -5.88
N LEU A 144 21.54 -25.61 -6.31
CA LEU A 144 22.82 -25.09 -6.78
C LEU A 144 23.85 -25.07 -5.64
N ILE A 145 23.45 -24.65 -4.43
CA ILE A 145 24.31 -24.70 -3.24
C ILE A 145 24.73 -26.14 -2.95
N ARG A 146 23.79 -27.10 -2.93
CA ARG A 146 24.11 -28.52 -2.72
C ARG A 146 25.06 -29.07 -3.78
N ALA A 147 24.90 -28.66 -5.04
CA ALA A 147 25.80 -29.06 -6.13
C ALA A 147 27.20 -28.43 -5.99
N ILE A 148 27.31 -27.20 -5.48
CA ILE A 148 28.61 -26.58 -5.19
C ILE A 148 29.33 -27.36 -4.09
N ILE A 149 28.62 -27.72 -3.00
CA ILE A 149 29.17 -28.50 -1.89
C ILE A 149 29.70 -29.85 -2.40
N LYS A 150 28.89 -30.60 -3.17
CA LYS A 150 29.30 -31.89 -3.75
C LYS A 150 30.51 -31.78 -4.68
N ASN A 151 30.62 -30.70 -5.46
CA ASN A 151 31.77 -30.46 -6.31
C ASN A 151 33.05 -30.27 -5.48
N ILE A 152 32.96 -29.52 -4.37
CA ILE A 152 34.07 -29.30 -3.45
C ILE A 152 34.48 -30.62 -2.76
N GLU A 153 33.52 -31.49 -2.47
CA GLU A 153 33.75 -32.83 -1.91
C GLU A 153 34.34 -33.83 -2.94
N GLY A 154 34.41 -33.46 -4.23
CA GLY A 154 34.91 -34.32 -5.30
C GLY A 154 33.90 -35.36 -5.81
N GLU A 155 32.62 -35.23 -5.44
CA GLU A 155 31.54 -36.09 -5.92
C GLU A 155 30.94 -35.61 -7.25
N SER A 156 30.31 -36.53 -8.00
CA SER A 156 29.53 -36.16 -9.18
C SER A 156 28.29 -35.34 -8.79
N ASN A 157 28.13 -34.19 -9.44
CA ASN A 157 27.02 -33.27 -9.19
C ASN A 157 25.76 -33.65 -9.97
N MET A 158 24.59 -33.27 -9.44
CA MET A 158 23.28 -33.45 -10.10
C MET A 158 23.21 -32.83 -11.49
N PHE A 159 23.97 -31.76 -11.74
CA PHE A 159 24.01 -31.05 -13.03
C PHE A 159 25.09 -31.58 -13.99
N GLY A 160 25.94 -32.53 -13.58
CA GLY A 160 27.05 -33.04 -14.40
C GLY A 160 28.15 -32.02 -14.71
N ILE A 161 28.14 -30.85 -14.05
CA ILE A 161 29.12 -29.78 -14.24
C ILE A 161 30.31 -30.03 -13.32
N SER A 162 31.51 -30.16 -13.91
CA SER A 162 32.77 -30.40 -13.18
C SER A 162 33.36 -29.14 -12.55
N THR A 163 33.01 -27.95 -13.02
CA THR A 163 33.62 -26.69 -12.56
C THR A 163 32.74 -25.96 -11.54
N GLY A 164 33.21 -25.83 -10.29
CA GLY A 164 32.47 -25.13 -9.22
C GLY A 164 32.18 -23.65 -9.50
N TYR A 165 33.05 -22.96 -10.24
CA TYR A 165 32.85 -21.56 -10.63
C TYR A 165 31.59 -21.35 -11.49
N VAL A 166 31.27 -22.29 -12.38
CA VAL A 166 30.07 -22.21 -13.24
C VAL A 166 28.81 -22.33 -12.38
N LEU A 167 28.80 -23.21 -11.39
CA LEU A 167 27.68 -23.36 -10.46
C LEU A 167 27.49 -22.10 -9.60
N ALA A 168 28.58 -21.44 -9.17
CA ALA A 168 28.52 -20.20 -8.42
C ALA A 168 27.96 -19.03 -9.26
N ILE A 169 28.38 -18.90 -10.52
CA ILE A 169 27.82 -17.90 -11.46
C ILE A 169 26.33 -18.17 -11.69
N LEU A 170 25.95 -19.44 -11.89
CA LEU A 170 24.55 -19.81 -12.08
C LEU A 170 23.69 -19.50 -10.84
N LEU A 171 24.22 -19.69 -9.63
CA LEU A 171 23.56 -19.30 -8.38
C LEU A 171 23.34 -17.79 -8.32
N GLY A 172 24.37 -17.01 -8.64
CA GLY A 172 24.27 -15.54 -8.69
C GLY A 172 23.23 -15.05 -9.70
N LEU A 173 23.22 -15.63 -10.90
CA LEU A 173 22.23 -15.32 -11.94
C LEU A 173 20.81 -15.72 -11.51
N ALA A 174 20.63 -16.89 -10.92
CA ALA A 174 19.34 -17.34 -10.42
C ALA A 174 18.81 -16.41 -9.31
N ALA A 175 19.68 -15.98 -8.39
CA ALA A 175 19.34 -15.03 -7.34
C ALA A 175 18.95 -13.65 -7.91
N PHE A 176 19.75 -13.10 -8.83
CA PHE A 176 19.50 -11.80 -9.44
C PHE A 176 18.21 -11.79 -10.29
N CYS A 177 18.02 -12.78 -11.15
CA CYS A 177 16.81 -12.92 -11.96
C CYS A 177 15.58 -13.17 -11.07
N GLY A 178 15.71 -13.97 -10.01
CA GLY A 178 14.64 -14.20 -9.05
C GLY A 178 14.21 -12.93 -8.32
N ALA A 179 15.18 -12.14 -7.84
CA ALA A 179 14.96 -10.84 -7.18
C ALA A 179 14.35 -9.80 -8.14
N THR A 180 14.79 -9.77 -9.38
CA THR A 180 14.25 -8.88 -10.41
C THR A 180 12.80 -9.26 -10.74
N ALA A 181 12.51 -10.55 -10.91
CA ALA A 181 11.16 -11.03 -11.23
C ALA A 181 10.14 -10.71 -10.12
N ILE A 182 10.49 -10.89 -8.84
CA ILE A 182 9.59 -10.50 -7.74
C ILE A 182 9.37 -8.97 -7.71
N SER A 183 10.43 -8.18 -7.96
CA SER A 183 10.33 -6.72 -7.99
C SER A 183 9.41 -6.22 -9.11
N VAL A 184 9.52 -6.81 -10.31
CA VAL A 184 8.62 -6.52 -11.43
C VAL A 184 7.18 -6.92 -11.09
N GLY A 185 6.97 -8.09 -10.47
CA GLY A 185 5.66 -8.52 -10.00
C GLY A 185 5.02 -7.51 -9.03
N GLN A 186 5.79 -7.03 -8.04
CA GLN A 186 5.36 -6.00 -7.09
C GLN A 186 5.01 -4.68 -7.76
N PHE A 187 5.83 -4.23 -8.72
CA PHE A 187 5.57 -3.02 -9.49
C PHE A 187 4.25 -3.12 -10.27
N LEU A 188 4.02 -4.24 -10.98
CA LEU A 188 2.80 -4.46 -11.76
C LEU A 188 1.55 -4.52 -10.88
N VAL A 189 1.60 -5.23 -9.75
CA VAL A 189 0.50 -5.31 -8.78
C VAL A 189 0.18 -3.95 -8.18
N THR A 190 1.22 -3.17 -7.83
CA THR A 190 1.03 -1.81 -7.30
C THR A 190 0.40 -0.90 -8.35
N ARG A 191 0.81 -0.98 -9.62
CA ARG A 191 0.12 -0.24 -10.71
C ARG A 191 -1.34 -0.63 -10.86
N VAL A 192 -1.64 -1.93 -10.88
CA VAL A 192 -3.02 -2.42 -10.94
C VAL A 192 -3.85 -1.87 -9.78
N SER A 193 -3.32 -1.88 -8.57
CA SER A 193 -4.04 -1.40 -7.39
C SER A 193 -4.34 0.10 -7.43
N CYS A 194 -3.43 0.91 -7.98
CA CYS A 194 -3.65 2.35 -8.18
C CYS A 194 -4.73 2.56 -9.24
N ASN A 195 -4.64 1.84 -10.35
CA ASN A 195 -5.64 1.90 -11.42
C ASN A 195 -7.03 1.48 -10.92
N ALA A 196 -7.14 0.40 -10.15
CA ALA A 196 -8.41 -0.03 -9.56
C ALA A 196 -9.02 1.06 -8.66
N ARG A 197 -8.21 1.71 -7.82
CA ARG A 197 -8.65 2.84 -6.98
C ARG A 197 -9.18 3.99 -7.83
N MET A 198 -8.44 4.38 -8.88
CA MET A 198 -8.83 5.48 -9.76
C MET A 198 -10.13 5.20 -10.51
N ILE A 199 -10.37 3.96 -10.95
CA ILE A 199 -11.66 3.56 -11.55
C ILE A 199 -12.80 3.79 -10.56
N VAL A 200 -12.67 3.30 -9.32
CA VAL A 200 -13.71 3.45 -8.29
C VAL A 200 -14.02 4.92 -8.02
N ILE A 201 -12.99 5.74 -7.84
CA ILE A 201 -13.15 7.18 -7.59
C ILE A 201 -13.82 7.88 -8.78
N ASN A 202 -13.39 7.59 -10.01
CA ASN A 202 -13.96 8.22 -11.21
C ASN A 202 -15.41 7.77 -11.47
N CYS A 203 -15.74 6.50 -11.22
CA CYS A 203 -17.12 5.99 -11.25
C CYS A 203 -18.00 6.71 -10.21
N ALA A 204 -17.50 6.86 -8.98
CA ALA A 204 -18.19 7.62 -7.93
C ALA A 204 -18.46 9.05 -8.39
N TYR A 205 -17.43 9.74 -8.88
CA TYR A 205 -17.50 11.12 -9.36
C TYR A 205 -18.54 11.28 -10.49
N ARG A 206 -18.46 10.45 -11.53
CA ARG A 206 -19.42 10.44 -12.66
C ARG A 206 -20.85 10.19 -12.18
N LYS A 207 -21.05 9.29 -11.22
CA LYS A 207 -22.39 8.98 -10.67
C LYS A 207 -22.94 10.14 -9.86
N LEU A 208 -22.11 10.77 -9.03
CA LEU A 208 -22.49 11.94 -8.22
C LEU A 208 -22.94 13.11 -9.09
N LEU A 209 -22.24 13.38 -10.20
CA LEU A 209 -22.59 14.45 -11.14
C LEU A 209 -23.93 14.23 -11.86
N ARG A 210 -24.38 12.97 -12.00
CA ARG A 210 -25.63 12.61 -12.69
C ARG A 210 -26.78 12.28 -11.74
N LEU A 211 -26.56 12.37 -10.44
CA LEU A 211 -27.53 11.98 -9.44
C LEU A 211 -28.69 13.00 -9.38
N SER A 212 -29.93 12.52 -9.29
CA SER A 212 -31.09 13.40 -9.12
C SER A 212 -31.05 14.11 -7.76
N ALA A 213 -31.71 15.26 -7.65
CA ALA A 213 -31.78 16.01 -6.40
C ALA A 213 -32.42 15.19 -5.26
N ALA A 214 -33.42 14.35 -5.57
CA ALA A 214 -34.07 13.47 -4.60
C ALA A 214 -33.10 12.41 -4.04
N ALA A 215 -32.35 11.72 -4.91
CA ALA A 215 -31.36 10.74 -4.50
C ALA A 215 -30.13 11.38 -3.80
N ARG A 216 -29.78 12.61 -4.17
CA ARG A 216 -28.70 13.35 -3.50
C ARG A 216 -29.05 13.72 -2.06
N ARG A 217 -30.32 14.01 -1.76
CA ARG A 217 -30.79 14.30 -0.40
C ARG A 217 -30.72 13.09 0.53
N THR A 218 -30.77 11.87 -0.03
CA THR A 218 -30.69 10.63 0.75
C THR A 218 -29.27 10.14 1.00
N MET A 219 -28.26 10.73 0.34
CA MET A 219 -26.86 10.36 0.55
C MET A 219 -26.19 11.36 1.49
N ASP A 220 -25.55 10.86 2.55
CA ASP A 220 -24.77 11.71 3.44
C ASP A 220 -23.45 12.13 2.76
N THR A 221 -23.06 13.38 2.96
CA THR A 221 -21.80 13.90 2.38
C THR A 221 -20.59 13.23 3.03
N GLY A 222 -20.68 12.88 4.32
CA GLY A 222 -19.64 12.13 5.03
C GLY A 222 -19.47 10.71 4.50
N GLU A 223 -20.57 10.01 4.22
CA GLU A 223 -20.55 8.69 3.59
C GLU A 223 -19.90 8.71 2.21
N ILE A 224 -20.21 9.71 1.36
CA ILE A 224 -19.59 9.86 0.03
C ILE A 224 -18.08 10.10 0.14
N LEU A 225 -17.65 10.97 1.06
CA LEU A 225 -16.23 11.24 1.29
C LEU A 225 -15.51 10.00 1.81
N THR A 226 -16.15 9.22 2.68
CA THR A 226 -15.62 7.96 3.19
C THR A 226 -15.48 6.92 2.07
N PHE A 227 -16.47 6.84 1.19
CA PHE A 227 -16.44 5.95 0.03
C PHE A 227 -15.29 6.28 -0.93
N ILE A 228 -15.12 7.56 -1.29
CA ILE A 228 -14.05 8.01 -2.19
C ILE A 228 -12.67 7.93 -1.52
N GLY A 229 -12.57 8.23 -0.22
CA GLY A 229 -11.31 8.20 0.52
C GLY A 229 -10.95 6.80 0.98
N VAL A 230 -11.57 6.36 2.07
CA VAL A 230 -11.21 5.16 2.84
C VAL A 230 -11.53 3.87 2.09
N ASP A 231 -12.72 3.76 1.50
CA ASP A 231 -13.12 2.50 0.87
C ASP A 231 -12.39 2.28 -0.46
N SER A 232 -12.13 3.33 -1.23
CA SER A 232 -11.30 3.21 -2.44
C SER A 232 -9.86 2.78 -2.11
N ASP A 233 -9.31 3.25 -0.98
CA ASP A 233 -8.00 2.83 -0.48
C ASP A 233 -8.00 1.34 -0.10
N ARG A 234 -9.04 0.87 0.59
CA ARG A 234 -9.20 -0.56 0.91
C ARG A 234 -9.30 -1.42 -0.34
N VAL A 235 -9.99 -0.96 -1.38
CA VAL A 235 -10.02 -1.65 -2.69
C VAL A 235 -8.61 -1.74 -3.28
N SER A 236 -7.83 -0.66 -3.24
CA SER A 236 -6.43 -0.66 -3.69
C SER A 236 -5.60 -1.70 -2.92
N GLU A 237 -5.69 -1.70 -1.59
CA GLU A 237 -4.99 -2.66 -0.74
C GLU A 237 -5.41 -4.11 -1.03
N ALA A 238 -6.69 -4.36 -1.29
CA ALA A 238 -7.19 -5.68 -1.66
C ALA A 238 -6.55 -6.18 -2.97
N TYR A 239 -6.38 -5.32 -3.98
CA TYR A 239 -5.65 -5.69 -5.20
C TYR A 239 -4.15 -5.91 -4.96
N LYS A 240 -3.53 -5.15 -4.05
CA LYS A 240 -2.11 -5.32 -3.70
C LYS A 240 -1.86 -6.66 -3.00
N LEU A 241 -2.67 -6.97 -2.00
CA LEU A 241 -2.48 -8.13 -1.12
C LEU A 241 -3.19 -9.39 -1.61
N GLY A 242 -4.26 -9.26 -2.38
CA GLY A 242 -5.11 -10.38 -2.79
C GLY A 242 -4.36 -11.47 -3.54
N ILE A 243 -3.38 -11.11 -4.37
CA ILE A 243 -2.54 -12.09 -5.08
C ILE A 243 -1.70 -12.95 -4.12
N TRP A 244 -1.24 -12.36 -3.01
CA TRP A 244 -0.46 -13.05 -1.99
C TRP A 244 -1.28 -14.08 -1.21
N CYS A 245 -2.62 -13.91 -1.14
CA CYS A 245 -3.50 -14.90 -0.55
C CYS A 245 -3.49 -16.23 -1.32
N ILE A 246 -3.17 -16.22 -2.61
CA ILE A 246 -3.06 -17.43 -3.45
C ILE A 246 -1.59 -17.90 -3.51
N VAL A 247 -0.66 -16.97 -3.71
CA VAL A 247 0.77 -17.29 -3.86
C VAL A 247 1.36 -17.86 -2.56
N SER A 248 1.02 -17.30 -1.39
CA SER A 248 1.62 -17.73 -0.11
C SER A 248 1.28 -19.17 0.28
N PRO A 249 0.01 -19.64 0.26
CA PRO A 249 -0.30 -21.05 0.54
C PRO A 249 0.36 -22.01 -0.45
N LEU A 250 0.36 -21.66 -1.75
CA LEU A 250 1.00 -22.46 -2.79
C LEU A 250 2.49 -22.63 -2.48
N MET A 251 3.19 -21.53 -2.17
CA MET A 251 4.60 -21.55 -1.79
C MET A 251 4.87 -22.38 -0.54
N LEU A 252 4.02 -22.29 0.48
CA LEU A 252 4.18 -23.08 1.70
C LEU A 252 4.12 -24.58 1.40
N VAL A 253 3.17 -25.03 0.57
CA VAL A 253 3.02 -26.43 0.14
C VAL A 253 4.24 -26.86 -0.69
N THR A 254 4.62 -26.07 -1.69
CA THR A 254 5.76 -26.38 -2.56
C THR A 254 7.04 -26.54 -1.73
N VAL A 255 7.37 -25.58 -0.85
CA VAL A 255 8.57 -25.66 0.00
C VAL A 255 8.53 -26.91 0.89
N SER A 256 7.37 -27.29 1.44
CA SER A 256 7.27 -28.50 2.27
C SER A 256 7.56 -29.78 1.48
N ILE A 257 7.06 -29.88 0.24
CA ILE A 257 7.34 -31.02 -0.65
C ILE A 257 8.84 -31.07 -0.96
N PHE A 258 9.45 -29.94 -1.31
CA PHE A 258 10.87 -29.85 -1.64
C PHE A 258 11.77 -30.24 -0.47
N VAL A 259 11.48 -29.78 0.75
CA VAL A 259 12.20 -30.20 1.96
C VAL A 259 12.10 -31.73 2.15
N GLY A 260 10.93 -32.31 1.92
CA GLY A 260 10.75 -33.77 2.05
C GLY A 260 11.52 -34.58 1.00
N LEU A 261 11.62 -34.07 -0.24
CA LEU A 261 12.44 -34.70 -1.27
C LEU A 261 13.94 -34.63 -0.96
N GLN A 262 14.39 -33.57 -0.27
CA GLN A 262 15.82 -33.31 -0.06
C GLN A 262 16.37 -33.89 1.26
N MET A 263 15.58 -33.84 2.34
CA MET A 263 15.97 -34.20 3.71
C MET A 263 15.23 -35.44 4.26
N GLY A 264 14.31 -36.02 3.49
CA GLY A 264 13.51 -37.17 3.88
C GLY A 264 12.18 -36.82 4.55
N MET A 265 11.31 -37.84 4.67
CA MET A 265 9.90 -37.66 5.09
C MET A 265 9.76 -37.19 6.55
N THR A 266 10.66 -37.59 7.44
CA THR A 266 10.61 -37.22 8.87
C THR A 266 10.78 -35.72 9.08
N VAL A 267 11.76 -35.10 8.41
CA VAL A 267 12.00 -33.65 8.43
C VAL A 267 10.84 -32.91 7.77
N ALA A 268 10.29 -33.45 6.67
CA ALA A 268 9.13 -32.88 5.99
C ALA A 268 7.92 -32.77 6.92
N LEU A 269 7.63 -33.84 7.67
CA LEU A 269 6.52 -33.88 8.62
C LEU A 269 6.71 -32.85 9.74
N ALA A 270 7.92 -32.76 10.31
CA ALA A 270 8.23 -31.77 11.34
C ALA A 270 8.01 -30.33 10.84
N VAL A 271 8.53 -29.99 9.66
CA VAL A 271 8.35 -28.66 9.05
C VAL A 271 6.89 -28.36 8.73
N ALA A 272 6.14 -29.36 8.23
CA ALA A 272 4.71 -29.20 7.97
C ALA A 272 3.92 -28.89 9.26
N ILE A 273 4.21 -29.61 10.35
CA ILE A 273 3.60 -29.36 11.66
C ILE A 273 3.93 -27.96 12.15
N THR A 274 5.21 -27.55 12.09
CA THR A 274 5.62 -26.20 12.50
C THR A 274 4.89 -25.11 11.70
N LYS A 275 4.77 -25.25 10.37
CA LYS A 275 4.03 -24.31 9.53
C LYS A 275 2.55 -24.22 9.92
N VAL A 276 1.90 -25.36 10.19
CA VAL A 276 0.51 -25.37 10.65
C VAL A 276 0.36 -24.63 11.97
N VAL A 277 1.28 -24.85 12.93
CA VAL A 277 1.28 -24.13 14.22
C VAL A 277 1.46 -22.62 14.01
N ILE A 278 2.37 -22.21 13.13
CA ILE A 278 2.58 -20.79 12.79
C ILE A 278 1.31 -20.18 12.19
N VAL A 279 0.68 -20.87 11.23
CA VAL A 279 -0.57 -20.39 10.60
C VAL A 279 -1.69 -20.26 11.64
N LEU A 280 -1.92 -21.27 12.48
CA LEU A 280 -2.97 -21.21 13.51
C LEU A 280 -2.72 -20.11 14.54
N SER A 281 -1.46 -19.91 14.94
CA SER A 281 -1.05 -18.82 15.84
C SER A 281 -1.29 -17.46 15.18
N SER A 282 -0.93 -17.31 13.90
CA SER A 282 -1.15 -16.07 13.14
C SER A 282 -2.63 -15.72 12.98
N LEU A 283 -3.52 -16.71 12.78
CA LEU A 283 -4.96 -16.50 12.70
C LEU A 283 -5.54 -16.02 14.04
N SER A 284 -5.02 -16.56 15.15
CA SER A 284 -5.44 -16.16 16.49
C SER A 284 -5.01 -14.73 16.81
N LEU A 285 -3.77 -14.37 16.49
CA LEU A 285 -3.27 -13.00 16.62
C LEU A 285 -4.01 -12.03 15.71
N ALA A 286 -4.33 -12.41 14.47
CA ALA A 286 -5.12 -11.57 13.55
C ALA A 286 -6.49 -11.22 14.14
N LYS A 287 -7.16 -12.17 14.80
CA LYS A 287 -8.44 -11.92 15.50
C LYS A 287 -8.26 -10.93 16.66
N GLN A 288 -7.20 -11.08 17.45
CA GLN A 288 -6.90 -10.15 18.56
C GLN A 288 -6.58 -8.74 18.05
N ILE A 289 -5.73 -8.62 17.03
CA ILE A 289 -5.43 -7.36 16.33
C ILE A 289 -6.72 -6.71 15.84
N GLY A 290 -7.61 -7.48 15.22
CA GLY A 290 -8.93 -7.00 14.79
C GLY A 290 -9.79 -6.46 15.93
N ALA A 291 -9.82 -7.16 17.08
CA ALA A 291 -10.54 -6.72 18.27
C ALA A 291 -9.97 -5.40 18.83
N TYR A 292 -8.65 -5.28 18.97
CA TYR A 292 -8.01 -4.05 19.44
C TYR A 292 -8.24 -2.89 18.46
N ARG A 293 -8.13 -3.11 17.14
CA ARG A 293 -8.43 -2.09 16.12
C ARG A 293 -9.86 -1.58 16.21
N ARG A 294 -10.83 -2.46 16.48
CA ARG A 294 -12.24 -2.06 16.68
C ARG A 294 -12.41 -1.20 17.93
N GLN A 295 -11.79 -1.57 19.04
CA GLN A 295 -11.83 -0.78 20.27
C GLN A 295 -11.20 0.61 20.07
N ILE A 296 -10.00 0.66 19.49
CA ILE A 296 -9.30 1.91 19.17
C ILE A 296 -10.16 2.80 18.27
N SER A 297 -10.76 2.24 17.21
CA SER A 297 -11.61 3.00 16.30
C SER A 297 -12.84 3.59 17.02
N SER A 298 -13.46 2.83 17.94
CA SER A 298 -14.61 3.30 18.72
C SER A 298 -14.25 4.43 19.68
N ILE A 299 -13.16 4.29 20.45
CA ILE A 299 -12.68 5.32 21.38
C ILE A 299 -12.20 6.56 20.61
N GLY A 300 -11.44 6.35 19.53
CA GLY A 300 -10.94 7.41 18.65
C GLY A 300 -12.09 8.23 18.03
N ALA A 301 -13.18 7.58 17.60
CA ALA A 301 -14.37 8.27 17.10
C ALA A 301 -15.00 9.19 18.17
N LYS A 302 -15.09 8.74 19.42
CA LYS A 302 -15.59 9.58 20.53
C LYS A 302 -14.68 10.80 20.75
N ARG A 303 -13.37 10.61 20.77
CA ARG A 303 -12.39 11.70 20.93
C ARG A 303 -12.51 12.73 19.81
N LEU A 304 -12.60 12.27 18.56
CA LEU A 304 -12.74 13.15 17.39
C LEU A 304 -14.05 13.94 17.45
N LYS A 305 -15.15 13.30 17.83
CA LYS A 305 -16.45 13.99 18.01
C LYS A 305 -16.35 15.12 19.03
N VAL A 306 -15.87 14.84 20.25
CA VAL A 306 -15.73 15.85 21.31
C VAL A 306 -14.80 16.98 20.87
N THR A 307 -13.67 16.64 20.24
CA THR A 307 -12.73 17.64 19.75
C THR A 307 -13.38 18.54 18.69
N ASN A 308 -14.15 17.96 17.77
CA ASN A 308 -14.88 18.71 16.76
C ASN A 308 -15.94 19.64 17.36
N GLU A 309 -16.70 19.18 18.36
CA GLU A 309 -17.68 19.99 19.10
C GLU A 309 -17.01 21.19 19.81
N MET A 310 -15.86 20.97 20.46
CA MET A 310 -15.09 22.04 21.12
C MET A 310 -14.53 23.06 20.13
N LEU A 311 -14.05 22.62 18.96
CA LEU A 311 -13.54 23.50 17.92
C LEU A 311 -14.65 24.33 17.25
N GLN A 312 -15.81 23.71 16.98
CA GLN A 312 -16.98 24.44 16.47
C GLN A 312 -17.47 25.49 17.47
N GLY A 313 -17.39 25.19 18.77
CA GLY A 313 -17.74 26.08 19.88
C GLY A 313 -16.60 26.98 20.40
N VAL A 314 -15.47 27.11 19.71
CA VAL A 314 -14.23 27.66 20.28
C VAL A 314 -14.39 29.06 20.89
N ARG A 315 -15.24 29.91 20.31
CA ARG A 315 -15.49 31.26 20.83
C ARG A 315 -16.14 31.24 22.21
N VAL A 316 -17.08 30.31 22.44
CA VAL A 316 -17.76 30.14 23.73
C VAL A 316 -16.78 29.58 24.76
N VAL A 317 -16.00 28.56 24.39
CA VAL A 317 -14.96 27.99 25.26
C VAL A 317 -13.97 29.06 25.73
N LYS A 318 -13.52 29.93 24.83
CA LYS A 318 -12.63 31.05 25.14
C LYS A 318 -13.30 32.12 26.00
N LEU A 319 -14.56 32.47 25.72
CA LEU A 319 -15.30 33.49 26.46
C LEU A 319 -15.48 33.13 27.94
N TYR A 320 -15.74 31.85 28.23
CA TYR A 320 -15.96 31.36 29.59
C TYR A 320 -14.69 30.81 30.27
N GLY A 321 -13.54 30.79 29.58
CA GLY A 321 -12.31 30.22 30.11
C GLY A 321 -12.38 28.70 30.37
N TRP A 322 -13.17 27.95 29.59
CA TRP A 322 -13.38 26.51 29.75
C TRP A 322 -12.30 25.63 29.12
N GLU A 323 -11.13 26.20 28.82
CA GLU A 323 -10.05 25.51 28.12
C GLU A 323 -9.56 24.28 28.89
N ASP A 324 -9.37 24.41 30.20
CA ASP A 324 -8.92 23.31 31.06
C ASP A 324 -9.96 22.20 31.15
N VAL A 325 -11.25 22.55 31.20
CA VAL A 325 -12.36 21.58 31.21
C VAL A 325 -12.39 20.81 29.90
N ALA A 326 -12.29 21.51 28.76
CA ALA A 326 -12.24 20.88 27.44
C ALA A 326 -11.00 19.96 27.30
N ASN A 327 -9.83 20.40 27.78
CA ASN A 327 -8.62 19.59 27.78
C ASN A 327 -8.75 18.34 28.65
N ASN A 328 -9.32 18.46 29.84
CA ASN A 328 -9.56 17.32 30.73
C ASN A 328 -10.51 16.30 30.10
N LEU A 329 -11.61 16.74 29.50
CA LEU A 329 -12.54 15.84 28.80
C LEU A 329 -11.86 15.05 27.67
N ILE A 330 -11.00 15.70 26.89
CA ILE A 330 -10.24 15.02 25.81
C ILE A 330 -9.19 14.08 26.41
N ARG A 331 -8.53 14.47 27.50
CA ARG A 331 -7.53 13.66 28.21
C ARG A 331 -8.14 12.39 28.76
N ASP A 332 -9.30 12.45 29.41
CA ASP A 332 -9.97 11.29 30.00
C ASP A 332 -10.31 10.22 28.94
N ILE A 333 -10.69 10.65 27.73
CA ILE A 333 -10.90 9.74 26.61
C ILE A 333 -9.57 9.15 26.12
N ARG A 334 -8.51 9.95 26.10
CA ARG A 334 -7.18 9.52 25.62
C ARG A 334 -6.49 8.56 26.57
N GLU A 335 -6.71 8.68 27.88
CA GLU A 335 -6.23 7.72 28.89
C GLU A 335 -6.84 6.33 28.69
N GLN A 336 -8.05 6.24 28.13
CA GLN A 336 -8.65 4.97 27.72
C GLN A 336 -8.11 4.47 26.37
N GLU A 337 -7.71 5.37 25.47
CA GLU A 337 -7.21 5.07 24.11
C GLU A 337 -5.78 4.48 24.14
N ILE A 338 -4.90 5.04 24.97
CA ILE A 338 -3.45 4.70 25.00
C ILE A 338 -3.17 3.21 25.32
N PRO A 339 -3.78 2.60 26.34
CA PRO A 339 -3.54 1.18 26.65
C PRO A 339 -3.89 0.26 25.47
N CYS A 340 -4.97 0.57 24.74
CA CYS A 340 -5.37 -0.20 23.57
C CYS A 340 -4.30 -0.17 22.46
N TYR A 341 -3.65 0.98 22.22
CA TYR A 341 -2.51 1.04 21.29
C TYR A 341 -1.31 0.24 21.76
N GLY A 342 -1.03 0.24 23.07
CA GLY A 342 0.02 -0.58 23.67
C GLY A 342 -0.23 -2.07 23.41
N SER A 343 -1.42 -2.56 23.73
CA SER A 343 -1.82 -3.95 23.49
C SER A 343 -1.80 -4.32 21.99
N LEU A 344 -2.27 -3.43 21.12
CA LEU A 344 -2.20 -3.62 19.67
C LEU A 344 -0.75 -3.76 19.19
N THR A 345 0.14 -2.86 19.63
CA THR A 345 1.54 -2.85 19.21
C THR A 345 2.25 -4.13 19.63
N ILE A 346 2.04 -4.59 20.87
CA ILE A 346 2.59 -5.87 21.36
C ILE A 346 2.08 -7.04 20.51
N CYS A 347 0.79 -7.08 20.21
CA CYS A 347 0.19 -8.16 19.42
C CYS A 347 0.73 -8.18 17.97
N VAL A 348 0.94 -7.00 17.37
CA VAL A 348 1.56 -6.87 16.04
C VAL A 348 3.03 -7.30 16.05
N LEU A 349 3.80 -6.90 17.07
CA LEU A 349 5.19 -7.33 17.22
C LEU A 349 5.29 -8.85 17.38
N GLN A 350 4.42 -9.46 18.20
CA GLN A 350 4.33 -10.91 18.33
C GLN A 350 4.04 -11.60 16.99
N ALA A 351 3.14 -11.03 16.18
CA ALA A 351 2.84 -11.56 14.84
C ALA A 351 4.03 -11.45 13.88
N GLN A 352 4.82 -10.37 13.95
CA GLN A 352 6.05 -10.21 13.17
C GLN A 352 7.14 -11.19 13.60
N CYS A 353 7.32 -11.40 14.91
CA CYS A 353 8.28 -12.37 15.44
C CYS A 353 7.93 -13.83 15.13
N LEU A 354 6.67 -14.16 14.85
CA LEU A 354 6.31 -15.51 14.39
C LEU A 354 6.63 -15.76 12.91
N TYR A 355 6.93 -14.69 12.17
CA TYR A 355 7.19 -14.75 10.73
C TYR A 355 8.69 -14.78 10.39
N PHE A 356 9.53 -14.23 11.27
CA PHE A 356 11.00 -14.33 11.24
C PHE A 356 11.47 -15.49 12.10
#